data_AF-A0A917APL8-F1
#
_entry.id   AF-A0A917APL8-F1
#
_cell.length_a   1.000
_cell.length_b   1.000
_cell.length_c   1.000
_cell.angle_alpha   90.00
_cell.angle_beta   90.00
_cell.angle_gamma   90.00
#
_symmetry.space_group_name_H-M   'P 1'
#
loop_
_entity.id
_entity.type
_entity.pdbx_description
1 polymer ?
#
loop_
_entity_poly.entity_id
_entity_poly.type
_entity_poly.pdbx_seq_one_letter_code
_entity_poly.pdbx_strand_id
1 'polypeptide(L)'
;MKARESRKNQTSTQLKEVRFRLKIDDHDYETKVGHARRFLEAGDKVKAMIQFRGREQQRPEMGVRLLQRFAQDVEDLGQVESNPRQDGRHMVMVVGPLKTKAQARNEAPDDEAMDNEENKARAKAKREGRARKTQERQEKVSTDKKDVKPLSNSMADYLPDELKNL
;
A
#
# COMPACT_ATOMS: atom_id res chain seq x y z
N MET A 1 -0.16 -33.56 -29.25
CA MET A 1 -0.44 -32.87 -27.98
C MET A 1 0.80 -32.84 -27.08
N LYS A 2 1.80 -32.01 -27.38
CA LYS A 2 3.01 -31.86 -26.53
C LYS A 2 3.42 -30.40 -26.32
N ALA A 3 3.12 -29.52 -27.28
CA ALA A 3 3.40 -28.09 -27.20
C ALA A 3 2.51 -27.29 -26.22
N ARG A 4 1.36 -27.85 -25.79
CA ARG A 4 0.45 -27.20 -24.83
C ARG A 4 0.82 -27.46 -23.36
N GLU A 5 1.46 -28.59 -23.05
CA GLU A 5 1.91 -28.91 -21.69
C GLU A 5 3.24 -28.23 -21.33
N SER A 6 4.13 -28.10 -22.31
CA SER A 6 5.45 -27.47 -22.12
C SER A 6 5.37 -25.98 -21.79
N ARG A 7 4.30 -25.28 -22.21
CA ARG A 7 4.04 -23.89 -21.79
C ARG A 7 3.44 -23.77 -20.39
N LYS A 8 2.75 -24.82 -19.89
CA LYS A 8 2.16 -24.81 -18.54
C LYS A 8 3.19 -25.09 -17.43
N ASN A 9 4.23 -25.86 -17.75
CA ASN A 9 5.32 -26.16 -16.82
C ASN A 9 6.50 -25.18 -16.94
N GLN A 10 6.45 -24.23 -17.88
CA GLN A 10 7.45 -23.19 -17.97
C GLN A 10 7.30 -22.28 -16.76
N THR A 11 8.21 -22.44 -15.82
CA THR A 11 8.20 -21.72 -14.56
C THR A 11 8.63 -20.28 -14.83
N SER A 12 7.66 -19.39 -15.02
CA SER A 12 7.93 -17.97 -15.29
C SER A 12 8.43 -17.29 -14.03
N THR A 13 9.63 -16.72 -14.10
CA THR A 13 10.14 -15.78 -13.10
C THR A 13 9.29 -14.50 -13.17
N GLN A 14 8.62 -14.16 -12.07
CA GLN A 14 7.83 -12.95 -11.97
C GLN A 14 8.70 -11.79 -11.46
N LEU A 15 8.31 -10.56 -11.83
CA LEU A 15 8.91 -9.35 -11.27
C LEU A 15 7.99 -8.81 -10.19
N LYS A 16 8.36 -9.03 -8.92
CA LYS A 16 7.61 -8.55 -7.75
C LYS A 16 8.08 -7.14 -7.40
N GLU A 17 7.16 -6.23 -7.12
CA GLU A 17 7.49 -4.86 -6.74
C GLU A 17 7.45 -4.68 -5.22
N VAL A 18 8.54 -4.17 -4.63
CA VAL A 18 8.59 -3.77 -3.23
C VAL A 18 8.76 -2.25 -3.16
N ARG A 19 7.82 -1.58 -2.51
CA ARG A 19 7.76 -0.12 -2.46
C ARG A 19 8.21 0.41 -1.10
N PHE A 20 9.18 1.31 -1.13
CA PHE A 20 9.76 1.97 0.03
C PHE A 20 9.39 3.45 0.07
N ARG A 21 9.37 3.99 1.28
CA ARG A 21 9.32 5.44 1.53
C ARG A 21 10.71 5.91 1.93
N LEU A 22 11.05 7.17 1.61
CA LEU A 22 12.35 7.73 1.94
C LEU A 22 12.60 7.80 3.46
N LYS A 23 11.54 8.03 4.24
CA LYS A 23 11.53 8.03 5.71
C LYS A 23 10.76 6.81 6.20
N ILE A 24 11.34 5.64 6.02
CA ILE A 24 10.80 4.38 6.52
C ILE A 24 11.24 4.18 7.98
N ASP A 25 10.38 3.55 8.78
CA ASP A 25 10.72 3.11 10.14
C ASP A 25 11.51 1.78 10.07
N ASP A 26 12.37 1.52 11.05
CA ASP A 26 13.21 0.31 11.04
C ASP A 26 12.38 -0.98 11.01
N HIS A 27 11.25 -1.04 11.72
CA HIS A 27 10.39 -2.22 11.72
C HIS A 27 9.67 -2.45 10.37
N ASP A 28 9.18 -1.38 9.74
CA ASP A 28 8.57 -1.47 8.40
C ASP A 28 9.63 -1.86 7.35
N TYR A 29 10.86 -1.36 7.51
CA TYR A 29 11.99 -1.73 6.66
C TYR A 29 12.30 -3.23 6.75
N GLU A 30 12.48 -3.77 7.96
CA GLU A 30 12.72 -5.19 8.19
C GLU A 30 11.63 -6.07 7.57
N THR A 31 10.37 -5.66 7.72
CA THR A 31 9.24 -6.38 7.11
C THR A 31 9.34 -6.40 5.58
N LYS A 32 9.72 -5.28 4.95
CA LYS A 32 9.87 -5.20 3.48
C LYS A 32 11.10 -5.97 2.99
N VAL A 33 12.19 -6.00 3.74
CA VAL A 33 13.34 -6.86 3.47
C VAL A 33 12.94 -8.33 3.56
N GLY A 34 12.20 -8.73 4.60
CA GLY A 34 11.67 -10.09 4.75
C GLY A 34 10.85 -10.55 3.54
N HIS A 35 9.96 -9.68 3.02
CA HIS A 35 9.22 -9.99 1.79
C HIS A 35 10.13 -10.11 0.56
N ALA A 36 11.10 -9.21 0.41
CA ALA A 36 12.04 -9.30 -0.70
C ALA A 36 12.85 -10.60 -0.67
N ARG A 37 13.32 -11.01 0.52
CA ARG A 37 14.03 -12.29 0.71
C ARG A 37 13.17 -13.48 0.30
N ARG A 38 11.90 -13.53 0.73
CA ARG A 38 10.95 -14.59 0.32
C ARG A 38 10.76 -14.65 -1.20
N PHE A 39 10.67 -13.50 -1.87
CA PHE A 39 10.55 -13.48 -3.34
C PHE A 39 11.83 -13.98 -4.04
N LEU A 40 13.00 -13.63 -3.52
CA LEU A 40 14.27 -14.10 -4.05
C LEU A 40 14.45 -15.61 -3.81
N GLU A 41 14.06 -16.10 -2.63
CA GLU A 41 14.02 -17.54 -2.31
C GLU A 41 13.07 -18.30 -3.23
N ALA A 42 11.90 -17.74 -3.54
CA ALA A 42 10.95 -18.29 -4.51
C ALA A 42 11.44 -18.23 -5.97
N GLY A 43 12.61 -17.63 -6.24
CA GLY A 43 13.20 -17.49 -7.56
C GLY A 43 12.56 -16.41 -8.43
N ASP A 44 11.90 -15.43 -7.80
CA ASP A 44 11.34 -14.25 -8.46
C ASP A 44 12.30 -13.05 -8.37
N LYS A 45 12.19 -12.13 -9.33
CA LYS A 45 12.96 -10.88 -9.32
C LYS A 45 12.26 -9.85 -8.47
N VAL A 46 13.04 -9.04 -7.75
CA VAL A 46 12.51 -7.97 -6.91
C VAL A 46 12.87 -6.61 -7.49
N LYS A 47 11.84 -5.82 -7.80
CA LYS A 47 11.95 -4.41 -8.15
C LYS A 47 11.73 -3.57 -6.90
N ALA A 48 12.82 -3.10 -6.29
CA ALA A 48 12.77 -2.15 -5.19
C ALA A 48 12.54 -0.74 -5.73
N MET A 49 11.47 -0.08 -5.28
CA MET A 49 11.08 1.24 -5.75
C MET A 49 10.90 2.20 -4.57
N ILE A 50 11.61 3.32 -4.60
CA ILE A 50 11.37 4.46 -3.70
C ILE A 50 10.55 5.49 -4.46
N GLN A 51 9.54 6.06 -3.81
CA GLN A 51 8.80 7.21 -4.34
C GLN A 51 9.26 8.48 -3.62
N PHE A 52 9.73 9.46 -4.38
CA PHE A 52 9.99 10.80 -3.84
C PHE A 52 8.70 11.62 -3.83
N ARG A 53 8.52 12.43 -2.77
CA ARG A 53 7.39 13.37 -2.67
C ARG A 53 7.87 14.80 -2.41
N GLY A 54 7.39 15.73 -3.24
CA GLY A 54 7.63 17.16 -3.06
C GLY A 54 9.13 17.51 -3.07
N ARG A 55 9.61 18.05 -1.94
CA ARG A 55 10.99 18.53 -1.75
C ARG A 55 12.05 17.42 -1.70
N GLU A 56 11.63 16.16 -1.60
CA GLU A 56 12.56 15.01 -1.54
C GLU A 56 13.24 14.73 -2.88
N GLN A 57 12.66 15.17 -4.01
CA GLN A 57 13.24 15.00 -5.35
C GLN A 57 14.60 15.69 -5.50
N GLN A 58 14.89 16.70 -4.67
CA GLN A 58 16.17 17.42 -4.65
C GLN A 58 17.28 16.64 -3.93
N ARG A 59 16.96 15.54 -3.25
CA ARG A 59 17.91 14.73 -2.47
C ARG A 59 17.88 13.25 -2.89
N PRO A 60 18.23 12.93 -4.15
CA PRO A 60 18.26 11.55 -4.62
C PRO A 60 19.28 10.68 -3.86
N GLU A 61 20.35 11.29 -3.32
CA GLU A 61 21.38 10.61 -2.52
C GLU A 61 20.79 9.79 -1.35
N MET A 62 19.75 10.29 -0.70
CA MET A 62 19.11 9.58 0.41
C MET A 62 18.41 8.31 -0.06
N GLY A 63 17.84 8.33 -1.28
CA GLY A 63 17.23 7.15 -1.88
C GLY A 63 18.29 6.12 -2.29
N VAL A 64 19.43 6.58 -2.81
CA VAL A 64 20.55 5.70 -3.17
C VAL A 64 21.08 4.97 -1.94
N ARG A 65 21.31 5.68 -0.82
CA ARG A 65 21.79 5.07 0.43
C ARG A 65 20.81 3.99 0.95
N LEU A 66 19.51 4.26 0.89
CA LEU A 66 18.50 3.30 1.32
C LEU A 66 18.51 2.03 0.44
N LEU A 67 18.62 2.19 -0.88
CA LEU A 67 18.69 1.03 -1.79
C LEU A 67 20.01 0.28 -1.67
N GLN A 68 21.12 0.96 -1.37
CA GLN A 68 22.40 0.31 -1.09
C GLN A 68 22.34 -0.53 0.19
N ARG A 69 21.75 0.00 1.27
CA ARG A 69 21.50 -0.77 2.50
C ARG A 69 20.64 -2.00 2.20
N PHE A 70 19.56 -1.81 1.44
CA PHE A 70 18.70 -2.93 1.02
C PHE A 70 19.45 -3.97 0.19
N ALA A 71 20.33 -3.56 -0.73
CA ALA A 71 21.14 -4.48 -1.51
C ALA A 71 22.07 -5.33 -0.64
N GLN A 72 22.69 -4.72 0.38
CA GLN A 72 23.55 -5.43 1.35
C GLN A 72 22.74 -6.44 2.16
N ASP A 73 21.55 -6.05 2.62
CA ASP A 73 20.70 -6.92 3.44
C ASP A 73 20.14 -8.14 2.66
N VAL A 74 20.19 -8.13 1.32
CA VAL A 74 19.71 -9.25 0.47
C VAL A 74 20.81 -9.87 -0.38
N GLU A 75 22.07 -9.50 -0.15
CA GLU A 75 23.24 -9.96 -0.91
C GLU A 75 23.45 -11.49 -0.81
N ASP A 76 22.95 -12.09 0.26
CA ASP A 76 22.97 -13.53 0.52
C ASP A 76 22.06 -14.34 -0.43
N LEU A 77 20.96 -13.75 -0.88
CA LEU A 77 19.93 -14.42 -1.68
C LEU A 77 19.82 -13.90 -3.11
N GLY A 78 20.28 -12.66 -3.35
CA GLY A 78 20.10 -11.98 -4.62
C GLY A 78 21.31 -11.15 -5.06
N GLN A 79 21.41 -10.96 -6.38
CA GLN A 79 22.40 -10.11 -7.03
C GLN A 79 21.73 -8.90 -7.67
N VAL A 80 22.35 -7.72 -7.56
CA VAL A 80 21.86 -6.50 -8.20
C VAL A 80 22.03 -6.61 -9.72
N GLU A 81 20.92 -6.66 -10.45
CA GLU A 81 20.92 -6.67 -11.92
C GLU A 81 20.93 -5.24 -12.48
N SER A 82 20.19 -4.32 -11.84
CA SER A 82 20.19 -2.91 -12.19
C SER A 82 20.43 -2.08 -10.95
N ASN A 83 21.52 -1.31 -10.99
CA ASN A 83 21.86 -0.33 -9.98
C ASN A 83 20.73 0.70 -9.76
N PRO A 84 20.68 1.34 -8.58
CA PRO A 84 19.74 2.42 -8.27
C PRO A 84 19.79 3.53 -9.33
N ARG A 85 18.69 3.70 -10.06
CA ARG A 85 18.54 4.77 -11.06
C ARG A 85 17.26 5.55 -10.81
N GLN A 86 17.32 6.85 -11.08
CA GLN A 86 16.17 7.72 -10.97
C GLN A 86 15.31 7.61 -12.23
N ASP A 87 14.05 7.25 -12.05
CA ASP A 87 13.00 7.17 -13.06
C ASP A 87 11.90 8.19 -12.70
N GLY A 88 12.13 9.44 -13.12
CA GLY A 88 11.27 10.58 -12.80
C GLY A 88 11.12 10.81 -11.29
N ARG A 89 9.91 10.58 -10.77
CA ARG A 89 9.59 10.71 -9.33
C ARG A 89 9.95 9.48 -8.51
N HIS A 90 10.43 8.42 -9.15
CA HIS A 90 10.76 7.16 -8.53
C HIS A 90 12.27 6.93 -8.61
N MET A 91 12.81 6.17 -7.67
CA MET A 91 14.13 5.56 -7.80
C MET A 91 13.95 4.06 -7.75
N VAL A 92 14.54 3.36 -8.71
CA VAL A 92 14.32 1.94 -8.92
C VAL A 92 15.64 1.20 -8.91
N MET A 93 15.66 0.06 -8.25
CA MET A 93 16.71 -0.94 -8.30
C MET A 93 16.07 -2.30 -8.56
N VAL A 94 16.74 -3.16 -9.31
CA VAL A 94 16.27 -4.53 -9.56
C VAL A 94 17.30 -5.51 -9.04
N VAL A 95 16.84 -6.45 -8.22
CA VAL A 95 17.62 -7.54 -7.66
C VAL A 95 17.08 -8.85 -8.22
N GLY A 96 17.97 -9.64 -8.82
CA GLY A 96 17.66 -10.98 -9.30
C GLY A 96 18.05 -12.03 -8.26
N PRO A 97 17.38 -13.19 -8.20
CA PRO A 97 17.74 -14.26 -7.29
C PRO A 97 19.04 -14.96 -7.74
N LEU A 98 19.86 -15.38 -6.78
CA LEU A 98 21.07 -16.17 -7.05
C LEU A 98 20.73 -17.62 -7.46
N LYS A 99 19.68 -18.18 -6.84
CA LYS A 99 19.17 -19.52 -7.15
C LYS A 99 18.14 -19.43 -8.28
N THR A 100 18.19 -20.38 -9.21
CA THR A 100 17.19 -20.46 -10.27
C THR A 100 15.86 -20.98 -9.72
N LYS A 101 14.73 -20.55 -10.30
CA LYS A 101 13.39 -20.93 -9.85
C LYS A 101 13.12 -22.45 -9.86
N ALA A 102 13.83 -23.20 -10.71
CA ALA A 102 13.80 -24.66 -10.73
C ALA A 102 14.46 -25.30 -9.50
N GLN A 103 15.48 -24.64 -8.92
CA GLN A 103 16.13 -25.06 -7.69
C GLN A 103 15.30 -24.66 -6.46
N ALA A 104 14.70 -23.47 -6.48
CA ALA A 104 13.82 -22.97 -5.41
C ALA A 104 12.59 -23.87 -5.15
N ARG A 105 11.92 -24.34 -6.22
CA ARG A 105 10.71 -25.19 -6.12
C ARG A 105 10.94 -26.56 -5.50
N ASN A 106 12.17 -27.06 -5.49
CA ASN A 106 12.48 -28.32 -4.83
C ASN A 106 12.66 -28.17 -3.32
N GLU A 107 12.79 -26.93 -2.82
CA GLU A 107 13.16 -26.63 -1.42
C GLU A 107 12.04 -25.93 -0.62
N ALA A 108 11.05 -25.27 -1.25
CA ALA A 108 10.01 -24.51 -0.53
C ALA A 108 8.57 -24.82 -1.01
N PRO A 109 7.59 -25.06 -0.10
CA PRO A 109 6.19 -25.24 -0.45
C PRO A 109 5.40 -23.91 -0.48
N ASP A 110 4.73 -23.63 -1.60
CA ASP A 110 3.49 -22.84 -1.77
C ASP A 110 3.28 -21.52 -0.97
N ASP A 111 4.16 -20.52 -1.12
CA ASP A 111 3.99 -19.16 -0.53
C ASP A 111 3.08 -18.19 -1.32
N GLU A 112 2.55 -18.57 -2.49
CA GLU A 112 1.71 -17.73 -3.38
C GLU A 112 0.39 -17.24 -2.70
N ALA A 113 0.02 -17.77 -1.54
CA ALA A 113 -1.19 -17.38 -0.80
C ALA A 113 -1.06 -16.03 -0.05
N MET A 114 0.12 -15.68 0.45
CA MET A 114 0.27 -14.56 1.41
C MET A 114 0.24 -13.17 0.75
N ASP A 115 0.78 -13.02 -0.46
CA ASP A 115 0.83 -11.74 -1.19
C ASP A 115 -0.55 -11.19 -1.57
N ASN A 116 -1.47 -12.11 -1.87
CA ASN A 116 -2.86 -11.77 -2.18
C ASN A 116 -3.59 -11.31 -0.92
N GLU A 117 -3.22 -11.85 0.24
CA GLU A 117 -3.86 -11.58 1.52
C GLU A 117 -3.43 -10.25 2.13
N GLU A 118 -2.15 -9.88 2.10
CA GLU A 118 -1.69 -8.56 2.60
C GLU A 118 -2.22 -7.41 1.71
N ASN A 119 -2.21 -7.59 0.38
CA ASN A 119 -2.81 -6.61 -0.54
C ASN A 119 -4.33 -6.50 -0.37
N LYS A 120 -5.03 -7.62 -0.14
CA LYS A 120 -6.46 -7.61 0.22
C LYS A 120 -6.70 -6.95 1.58
N ALA A 121 -5.87 -7.22 2.59
CA ALA A 121 -5.99 -6.65 3.93
C ALA A 121 -5.79 -5.14 3.91
N ARG A 122 -4.78 -4.64 3.18
CA ARG A 122 -4.58 -3.21 2.94
C ARG A 122 -5.73 -2.57 2.18
N ALA A 123 -6.30 -3.26 1.18
CA ALA A 123 -7.46 -2.78 0.45
C ALA A 123 -8.74 -2.75 1.33
N LYS A 124 -8.92 -3.75 2.20
CA LYS A 124 -10.03 -3.87 3.14
C LYS A 124 -9.97 -2.82 4.24
N ALA A 125 -8.82 -2.65 4.90
CA ALA A 125 -8.61 -1.62 5.92
C ALA A 125 -8.83 -0.20 5.36
N LYS A 126 -8.43 0.06 4.11
CA LYS A 126 -8.63 1.35 3.44
C LYS A 126 -10.11 1.60 3.07
N ARG A 127 -10.88 0.55 2.76
CA ARG A 127 -12.34 0.62 2.54
C ARG A 127 -13.08 0.87 3.86
N GLU A 128 -12.72 0.16 4.92
CA GLU A 128 -13.34 0.28 6.25
C GLU A 128 -13.08 1.65 6.89
N GLY A 129 -11.85 2.18 6.79
CA GLY A 129 -11.53 3.53 7.27
C GLY A 129 -12.30 4.63 6.52
N ARG A 130 -12.57 4.45 5.22
CA ARG A 130 -13.37 5.40 4.42
C ARG A 130 -14.86 5.32 4.76
N ALA A 131 -15.37 4.13 5.09
CA ALA A 131 -16.75 3.94 5.53
C ALA A 131 -17.00 4.58 6.91
N ARG A 132 -16.11 4.34 7.88
CA ARG A 132 -16.22 4.96 9.23
C ARG A 132 -16.19 6.49 9.17
N LYS A 133 -15.27 7.07 8.38
CA LYS A 133 -15.18 8.53 8.18
C LYS A 133 -16.40 9.13 7.47
N THR A 134 -17.13 8.33 6.70
CA THR A 134 -18.37 8.76 6.03
C THR A 134 -19.55 8.70 7.00
N GLN A 135 -19.60 7.69 7.87
CA GLN A 135 -20.61 7.57 8.93
C GLN A 135 -20.46 8.66 10.00
N GLU A 136 -19.24 8.92 10.50
CA GLU A 136 -18.99 10.01 11.46
C GLU A 136 -19.35 11.40 10.91
N ARG A 137 -19.19 11.61 9.59
CA ARG A 137 -19.64 12.84 8.92
C ARG A 137 -21.16 12.94 8.85
N GLN A 138 -21.86 11.84 8.61
CA GLN A 138 -23.33 11.82 8.57
C GLN A 138 -23.94 11.99 9.98
N GLU A 139 -23.29 11.46 11.00
CA GLU A 139 -23.74 11.53 12.40
C GLU A 139 -23.49 12.91 13.04
N LYS A 140 -22.41 13.60 12.65
CA LYS A 140 -22.20 15.02 13.00
C LYS A 140 -23.19 15.96 12.30
N VAL A 141 -23.65 15.63 11.08
CA VAL A 141 -24.63 16.45 10.35
C VAL A 141 -26.06 16.28 10.90
N SER A 142 -26.39 15.12 11.49
CA SER A 142 -27.71 14.86 12.05
C SER A 142 -27.90 15.37 13.49
N THR A 143 -26.82 15.55 14.24
CA THR A 143 -26.84 16.15 15.58
C THR A 143 -27.03 17.67 15.51
N ASP A 144 -26.38 18.35 14.57
CA ASP A 144 -26.54 19.80 14.30
C ASP A 144 -27.98 20.20 13.87
N LYS A 145 -28.75 19.27 13.28
CA LYS A 145 -30.14 19.53 12.86
C LYS A 145 -31.17 19.45 13.99
N LYS A 146 -30.83 18.92 15.18
CA LYS A 146 -31.81 18.73 16.27
C LYS A 146 -32.05 19.99 17.12
N ASP A 147 -31.18 21.00 17.03
CA ASP A 147 -31.29 22.23 17.83
C ASP A 147 -31.99 23.40 17.12
N VAL A 148 -32.50 23.19 15.91
CA VAL A 148 -33.31 24.20 15.22
C VAL A 148 -34.79 23.99 15.58
N LYS A 149 -35.29 24.74 16.56
CA LYS A 149 -36.74 24.81 16.84
C LYS A 149 -37.47 25.22 15.55
N PRO A 150 -38.55 24.52 15.14
CA PRO A 150 -39.35 24.98 14.02
C PRO A 150 -40.06 26.28 14.43
N LEU A 151 -39.79 27.38 13.72
CA LEU A 151 -40.59 28.59 13.80
C LEU A 151 -42.00 28.25 13.31
N SER A 152 -42.97 28.19 14.22
CA SER A 152 -44.38 28.07 13.88
C SER A 152 -44.88 29.41 13.35
N ASN A 153 -45.28 29.47 12.07
CA ASN A 153 -46.00 30.61 11.50
C ASN A 153 -47.48 30.58 11.93
N SER A 154 -47.74 30.64 13.23
CA SER A 154 -49.10 30.74 13.78
C SER A 154 -49.47 32.22 13.95
N MET A 155 -50.50 32.68 13.24
CA MET A 155 -51.08 34.03 13.34
C MET A 155 -51.60 34.37 14.75
N ALA A 156 -51.75 33.36 15.63
CA ALA A 156 -52.24 33.53 17.00
C ALA A 156 -51.22 34.20 17.94
N ASP A 157 -49.92 34.18 17.58
CA ASP A 157 -48.87 34.79 18.38
C ASP A 157 -48.76 36.32 18.19
N TYR A 158 -49.50 36.88 17.23
CA TYR A 158 -49.48 38.31 16.88
C TYR A 158 -50.71 39.10 17.37
N LEU A 159 -51.62 38.49 18.14
CA LEU A 159 -52.76 39.22 18.72
C LEU A 159 -52.41 39.84 20.09
N PRO A 160 -52.56 41.17 20.27
CA PRO A 160 -52.40 41.82 21.56
C PRO A 160 -53.36 41.25 22.60
N ASP A 161 -52.89 41.08 23.84
CA ASP A 161 -53.63 40.43 24.93
C ASP A 161 -54.91 41.16 25.38
N GLU A 162 -55.15 42.38 24.88
CA GLU A 162 -56.32 43.20 25.22
C GLU A 162 -57.64 42.74 24.57
N LEU A 163 -57.61 41.75 23.66
CA LEU A 163 -58.82 41.18 23.05
C LEU A 163 -59.13 39.74 23.48
N LYS A 164 -58.38 39.18 24.45
CA LYS A 164 -58.63 37.80 24.92
C LYS A 164 -59.71 37.69 26.01
N ASN A 165 -60.21 38.81 26.54
CA ASN A 165 -61.23 38.83 27.59
C ASN A 165 -62.38 39.81 27.29
N LEU A 166 -63.13 39.56 26.22
CA LEU A 166 -64.54 39.95 26.13
C LEU A 166 -65.38 38.76 25.64
#